data_AF-A0A4Y2BJP9-F1
#
_entry.id   AF-A0A4Y2BJP9-F1
#
_cell.length_a   1.000
_cell.length_b   1.000
_cell.length_c   1.000
_cell.angle_alpha   90.00
_cell.angle_beta   90.00
_cell.angle_gamma   90.00
#
_symmetry.space_group_name_H-M   'P 1'
#
loop_
_entity.id
_entity.type
_entity.pdbx_description
1 polymer ?
#
loop_
_entity_poly.entity_id
_entity_poly.type
_entity_poly.pdbx_seq_one_letter_code
_entity_poly.pdbx_strand_id
1 'polypeptide(L)'
;MEICEAINCGHRRESLSKRNPGKVCHSRLLTTANRILGLFVADENPSEALFILSTFIVKVYAPMWFKIKTKPSVIYGAQHLHQSVVLSSYLSSDFKDVKGPVIKRN
;
A
#
# COMPACT_ATOMS: atom_id res chain seq x y z
N MET A 1 3.15 -6.27 11.70
CA MET A 1 3.98 -7.23 10.95
C MET A 1 3.10 -8.31 10.34
N GLU A 2 2.23 -8.95 11.14
CA GLU A 2 1.35 -10.05 10.71
C GLU A 2 0.41 -9.75 9.52
N ILE A 3 -0.15 -8.54 9.40
CA ILE A 3 -0.99 -8.16 8.24
C ILE A 3 -0.14 -8.09 6.95
N CYS A 4 1.08 -7.54 7.05
CA CYS A 4 1.99 -7.46 5.90
C CYS A 4 2.46 -8.85 5.47
N GLU A 5 2.70 -9.75 6.42
CA GLU A 5 3.03 -11.16 6.15
C GLU A 5 1.85 -11.88 5.50
N ALA A 6 0.63 -11.72 6.02
CA ALA A 6 -0.56 -12.34 5.43
C ALA A 6 -0.78 -11.92 3.97
N ILE A 7 -0.52 -10.65 3.65
CA ILE A 7 -0.62 -10.12 2.28
C ILE A 7 0.53 -10.61 1.40
N ASN A 8 1.76 -10.67 1.91
CA ASN A 8 2.91 -11.17 1.14
C ASN A 8 2.84 -12.67 0.86
N CYS A 9 2.32 -13.45 1.80
CA CYS A 9 2.28 -14.91 1.75
C CYS A 9 0.94 -15.46 1.23
N GLY A 10 -0.08 -14.61 1.07
CA GLY A 10 -1.44 -15.01 0.69
C GLY A 10 -2.21 -15.80 1.75
N HIS A 11 -1.62 -16.03 2.94
CA HIS A 11 -2.20 -16.87 3.98
C HIS A 11 -2.62 -16.05 5.20
N ARG A 12 -3.88 -16.17 5.65
CA ARG A 12 -4.46 -15.39 6.75
C ARG A 12 -4.75 -16.26 7.97
N ARG A 13 -4.40 -15.77 9.16
CA ARG A 13 -4.85 -16.34 10.44
C ARG A 13 -6.23 -15.82 10.81
N GLU A 14 -7.11 -16.69 11.31
CA GLU A 14 -8.48 -16.33 11.74
C GLU A 14 -8.51 -15.25 12.83
N SER A 15 -7.49 -15.19 13.69
CA SER A 15 -7.37 -14.13 14.71
C SER A 15 -7.16 -12.73 14.11
N LEU A 16 -6.65 -12.64 12.88
CA LEU A 16 -6.44 -11.35 12.21
C LEU A 16 -7.78 -10.75 11.73
N SER A 17 -8.72 -11.57 11.25
CA SER A 17 -10.02 -11.10 10.73
C SER A 17 -10.87 -10.40 11.80
N LYS A 18 -10.71 -10.81 13.06
CA LYS A 18 -11.45 -10.29 14.21
C LYS A 18 -10.83 -9.04 14.83
N ARG A 19 -9.71 -8.54 14.29
CA ARG A 19 -8.93 -7.45 14.90
C ARG A 19 -9.48 -6.08 14.51
N ASN A 20 -9.72 -5.22 15.51
CA ASN A 20 -10.14 -3.84 15.27
C ASN A 20 -8.97 -3.02 14.68
N PRO A 21 -9.16 -2.32 13.54
CA PRO A 21 -8.12 -1.52 12.89
C PRO A 21 -7.63 -0.29 13.69
N GLY A 22 -8.26 0.06 14.81
CA GLY A 22 -7.81 1.12 15.72
C GLY A 22 -8.16 2.54 15.26
N LYS A 23 -7.67 3.55 15.99
CA LYS A 23 -8.04 4.96 15.81
C LYS A 23 -7.38 5.54 14.55
N VAL A 24 -8.19 6.07 13.64
CA VAL A 24 -7.75 6.50 12.30
C VAL A 24 -7.44 8.01 12.29
N CYS A 25 -6.25 8.39 11.79
CA CYS A 25 -5.73 9.77 11.80
C CYS A 25 -6.12 10.55 10.52
N HIS A 26 -6.12 11.89 10.59
CA HIS A 26 -6.68 12.85 9.61
C HIS A 26 -6.10 12.86 8.18
N SER A 27 -5.18 11.98 7.80
CA SER A 27 -4.85 11.84 6.37
C SER A 27 -5.87 10.92 5.70
N ARG A 28 -6.68 11.50 4.81
CA ARG A 28 -7.73 10.79 4.05
C ARG A 28 -7.18 9.53 3.38
N LEU A 29 -5.96 9.58 2.84
CA LEU A 29 -5.29 8.44 2.22
C LEU A 29 -4.93 7.32 3.21
N LEU A 30 -4.48 7.64 4.42
CA LEU A 30 -4.19 6.62 5.44
C LEU A 30 -5.48 5.98 5.96
N THR A 31 -6.55 6.77 6.07
CA THR A 31 -7.87 6.25 6.43
C THR A 31 -8.37 5.25 5.40
N THR A 32 -8.29 5.62 4.11
CA THR A 32 -8.68 4.73 3.02
C THR A 32 -7.79 3.48 2.99
N ALA A 33 -6.47 3.62 3.13
CA ALA A 33 -5.55 2.49 3.15
C ALA A 33 -5.87 1.52 4.30
N ASN A 34 -6.09 2.03 5.52
CA ASN A 34 -6.44 1.20 6.68
C ASN A 34 -7.80 0.50 6.50
N ARG A 35 -8.78 1.17 5.89
CA ARG A 35 -10.09 0.55 5.58
C ARG A 35 -9.96 -0.55 4.53
N ILE A 36 -9.16 -0.36 3.48
CA ILE A 36 -8.89 -1.39 2.47
C ILE A 36 -8.19 -2.60 3.09
N LEU A 37 -7.19 -2.38 3.95
CA LEU A 37 -6.52 -3.46 4.67
C LEU A 37 -7.47 -4.19 5.63
N GLY A 38 -8.33 -3.46 6.34
CA GLY A 38 -9.36 -4.03 7.21
C GLY A 38 -10.37 -4.86 6.42
N LEU A 39 -10.83 -4.35 5.28
CA LEU A 39 -11.73 -5.08 4.37
C LEU A 39 -11.07 -6.36 3.85
N PHE A 40 -9.81 -6.27 3.39
CA PHE A 40 -9.04 -7.43 2.98
C PHE A 40 -9.00 -8.47 4.09
N VAL A 41 -8.72 -8.08 5.32
CA VAL A 41 -8.60 -8.98 6.48
C VAL A 41 -9.95 -9.56 6.93
N ALA A 42 -11.06 -8.86 6.71
CA ALA A 42 -12.40 -9.32 7.06
C ALA A 42 -13.02 -10.27 6.00
N ASP A 43 -12.63 -10.13 4.74
CA ASP A 43 -13.20 -10.89 3.62
C ASP A 43 -12.45 -12.20 3.38
N GLU A 44 -13.07 -13.35 3.64
CA GLU A 44 -12.46 -14.67 3.45
C GLU A 44 -12.13 -15.00 1.99
N ASN A 45 -12.82 -14.40 1.04
CA ASN A 45 -12.64 -14.61 -0.40
C ASN A 45 -12.44 -13.25 -1.10
N PRO A 46 -11.32 -12.56 -0.83
CA PRO A 46 -11.11 -11.22 -1.34
C PRO A 46 -11.04 -11.22 -2.86
N SER A 47 -11.75 -10.30 -3.49
CA SER A 47 -11.64 -10.09 -4.95
C SER A 47 -10.21 -9.79 -5.37
N GLU A 48 -9.86 -10.12 -6.61
CA GLU A 48 -8.54 -9.84 -7.19
C GLU A 48 -8.17 -8.35 -7.07
N ALA A 49 -9.14 -7.46 -7.31
CA ALA A 49 -8.94 -6.02 -7.15
C ALA A 49 -8.58 -5.63 -5.70
N LEU A 50 -9.25 -6.23 -4.72
CA LEU A 50 -8.97 -6.01 -3.30
C LEU A 50 -7.58 -6.54 -2.90
N PHE A 51 -7.18 -7.69 -3.46
CA PHE A 51 -5.84 -8.26 -3.26
C PHE A 51 -4.74 -7.38 -3.86
N ILE A 52 -4.94 -6.85 -5.06
CA ILE A 52 -4.00 -5.94 -5.72
C ILE A 52 -3.87 -4.64 -4.91
N LEU A 53 -4.99 -4.05 -4.46
CA LEU A 53 -4.98 -2.82 -3.68
C LEU A 53 -4.31 -3.01 -2.31
N SER A 54 -4.63 -4.09 -1.59
CA SER A 54 -4.01 -4.38 -0.29
C SER A 54 -2.51 -4.63 -0.42
N THR A 55 -2.10 -5.35 -1.47
CA THR A 55 -0.69 -5.58 -1.81
C THR A 55 0.03 -4.28 -2.14
N PHE A 56 -0.58 -3.39 -2.93
CA PHE A 56 -0.03 -2.07 -3.22
C PHE A 56 0.15 -1.21 -1.98
N ILE A 57 -0.82 -1.23 -1.07
CA ILE A 57 -0.74 -0.48 0.19
C ILE A 57 0.47 -0.94 1.02
N VAL A 58 0.68 -2.24 1.15
CA VAL A 58 1.77 -2.81 1.95
C VAL A 58 3.13 -2.63 1.28
N LYS A 59 3.23 -2.89 -0.03
CA LYS A 59 4.52 -2.91 -0.75
C LYS A 59 5.00 -1.53 -1.19
N VAL A 60 4.08 -0.60 -1.46
CA VAL A 60 4.43 0.71 -2.04
C VAL A 60 4.03 1.84 -1.11
N TYR A 61 2.75 1.98 -0.79
CA TYR A 61 2.25 3.16 -0.08
C TYR A 61 2.86 3.30 1.31
N ALA A 62 2.81 2.26 2.15
CA ALA A 62 3.31 2.33 3.52
C ALA A 62 4.82 2.63 3.57
N PRO A 63 5.71 1.90 2.86
CA PRO A 63 7.13 2.23 2.83
C PRO A 63 7.42 3.65 2.34
N MET A 64 6.72 4.10 1.28
CA MET A 64 6.90 5.46 0.76
C MET A 64 6.44 6.53 1.74
N TRP A 65 5.28 6.33 2.39
CA TRP A 65 4.76 7.23 3.41
C TRP A 65 5.76 7.43 4.56
N PHE A 66 6.29 6.33 5.12
CA PHE A 66 7.31 6.40 6.17
C PHE A 66 8.59 7.10 5.70
N LYS A 67 9.01 6.86 4.47
CA LYS A 67 10.23 7.46 3.92
C LYS A 67 10.11 8.97 3.74
N ILE A 68 8.98 9.42 3.19
CA ILE A 68 8.67 10.84 3.06
C ILE A 68 8.55 11.49 4.44
N LYS A 69 7.90 10.83 5.41
CA LYS A 69 7.77 11.36 6.77
C LYS A 69 9.09 11.46 7.52
N THR A 70 10.02 10.53 7.31
CA THR A 70 11.35 10.57 7.93
C THR A 70 12.28 11.58 7.27
N LYS A 71 12.11 11.84 5.96
CA LYS A 71 12.93 12.78 5.19
C LYS A 71 12.07 13.77 4.39
N PRO A 72 11.30 14.66 5.04
CA PRO A 72 10.26 15.44 4.36
C PRO A 72 10.79 16.56 3.44
N SER A 73 12.08 16.88 3.51
CA SER A 73 12.68 17.94 2.69
C SER A 73 12.65 17.59 1.20
N VAL A 74 12.38 18.60 0.37
CA VAL A 74 12.34 18.49 -1.10
C VAL A 74 13.66 18.01 -1.70
N ILE A 75 14.79 18.20 -0.99
CA ILE A 75 16.11 17.72 -1.42
C ILE A 75 16.15 16.19 -1.59
N TYR A 76 15.26 15.46 -0.90
CA TYR A 76 15.12 14.01 -1.01
C TYR A 76 14.08 13.58 -2.07
N GLY A 77 13.43 14.53 -2.75
CA GLY A 77 12.36 14.28 -3.72
C GLY A 77 12.75 13.31 -4.82
N ALA A 78 13.93 13.48 -5.43
CA ALA A 78 14.44 12.56 -6.45
C ALA A 78 14.65 11.13 -5.92
N GLN A 79 15.11 11.00 -4.67
CA GLN A 79 15.27 9.69 -4.02
C GLN A 79 13.92 9.03 -3.76
N HIS A 80 12.93 9.80 -3.31
CA HIS A 80 11.56 9.31 -3.11
C HIS A 80 10.91 8.87 -4.42
N LEU A 81 11.10 9.64 -5.49
CA LEU A 81 10.59 9.31 -6.81
C LEU A 81 11.20 7.99 -7.32
N HIS A 82 12.52 7.88 -7.28
CA HIS A 82 13.22 6.66 -7.68
C HIS A 82 12.73 5.44 -6.90
N GLN A 83 12.59 5.55 -5.58
CA GLN A 83 12.09 4.45 -4.74
C GLN A 83 10.63 4.10 -5.04
N SER A 84 9.79 5.10 -5.32
CA SER A 84 8.41 4.86 -5.73
C SER A 84 8.34 4.09 -7.04
N VAL A 85 9.27 4.31 -7.96
CA VAL A 85 9.40 3.54 -9.21
C VAL A 85 9.84 2.11 -8.91
N VAL A 86 10.94 1.95 -8.16
CA VAL A 86 11.50 0.63 -7.80
C VAL A 86 10.47 -0.23 -7.08
N LEU A 87 9.81 0.30 -6.05
CA LEU A 87 8.80 -0.43 -5.27
C LEU A 87 7.59 -0.83 -6.10
N SER A 88 7.26 -0.08 -7.16
CA SER A 88 6.12 -0.38 -8.03
C SER A 88 6.44 -1.28 -9.22
N SER A 89 7.70 -1.68 -9.40
CA SER A 89 8.16 -2.44 -10.56
C SER A 89 7.52 -3.82 -10.67
N TYR A 90 7.01 -4.37 -9.56
CA TYR A 90 6.30 -5.65 -9.51
C TYR A 90 4.89 -5.60 -10.11
N LEU A 91 4.31 -4.40 -10.33
CA LEU A 91 2.96 -4.28 -10.88
C LEU A 91 2.90 -4.80 -12.33
N SER A 92 1.72 -5.29 -12.75
CA SER A 92 1.50 -5.72 -14.13
C SER A 92 1.66 -4.56 -15.12
N SER A 93 1.81 -4.88 -16.41
CA SER A 93 1.85 -3.91 -17.51
C SER A 93 0.69 -2.93 -17.45
N ASP A 94 -0.52 -3.43 -17.21
CA ASP A 94 -1.74 -2.63 -17.25
C ASP A 94 -1.72 -1.49 -16.22
N PHE A 95 -1.19 -1.77 -15.01
CA PHE A 95 -1.01 -0.75 -13.98
C PHE A 95 0.19 0.16 -14.24
N LYS A 96 1.23 -0.34 -14.90
CA LYS A 96 2.39 0.47 -15.32
C LYS A 96 2.00 1.49 -16.38
N ASP A 97 1.10 1.13 -17.29
CA ASP A 97 0.60 2.01 -18.35
C ASP A 97 -0.27 3.14 -17.80
N VAL A 98 -1.02 2.88 -16.72
CA VAL A 98 -1.74 3.93 -15.99
C VAL A 98 -0.78 4.83 -15.20
N LYS A 99 0.26 4.26 -14.58
CA LYS A 99 1.19 4.99 -13.72
C LYS A 99 2.19 5.86 -14.50
N GLY A 100 2.70 5.36 -15.62
CA GLY A 100 3.74 6.00 -16.43
C GLY A 100 3.43 7.45 -16.79
N PRO A 101 2.24 7.75 -17.35
CA PRO A 101 1.82 9.12 -17.66
C PRO A 101 1.79 10.04 -16.44
N VAL A 102 1.41 9.52 -15.27
CA VAL A 102 1.34 10.31 -14.02
C VAL A 102 2.75 10.68 -13.53
N ILE A 103 3.70 9.75 -13.61
CA ILE A 103 5.09 10.02 -13.23
C ILE A 103 5.72 11.05 -14.18
N LYS A 104 5.50 10.92 -15.49
CA LYS A 104 6.08 11.82 -16.51
C LYS A 104 5.57 13.26 -16.45
N ARG A 105 4.42 13.49 -15.79
CA ARG A 105 3.80 14.83 -15.65
C ARG A 105 4.35 15.64 -14.46
N ASN A 106 5.05 14.99 -13.53
CA ASN A 106 5.65 15.63 -12.35
C ASN A 106 7.16 15.78 -12.53
#